data_AF-A0A9X3F9X0-F1
#
_entry.id   AF-A0A9X3F9X0-F1
#
_cell.length_a   1.000
_cell.length_b   1.000
_cell.length_c   1.000
_cell.angle_alpha   90.00
_cell.angle_beta   90.00
_cell.angle_gamma   90.00
#
_symmetry.space_group_name_H-M   'P 1'
#
loop_
_entity.id
_entity.type
_entity.pdbx_description
1 polymer ?
#
loop_
_entity_poly.entity_id
_entity_poly.type
_entity_poly.pdbx_seq_one_letter_code
_entity_poly.pdbx_strand_id
1 'polypeptide(L)'
;MFNKESKLEAVLLSYLRNNVDEVASDLKIDSAQLYRWRKAYGDSDRIRFFTQNKLDQDDLEYQNARLRILIQDAENERDMLRQLIDSMSEDGYSPENK
;
A
#
# COMPACT_ATOMS: atom_id res chain seq x y z
N MET A 1 -2.59 -30.77 13.20
CA MET A 1 -3.86 -30.06 12.93
C MET A 1 -3.50 -28.65 12.48
N PHE A 2 -4.00 -28.18 11.32
CA PHE A 2 -3.70 -26.82 10.84
C PHE A 2 -4.40 -25.77 11.71
N ASN A 3 -3.63 -24.78 12.18
CA ASN A 3 -4.18 -23.62 12.88
C ASN A 3 -4.89 -22.68 11.88
N LYS A 4 -5.60 -21.67 12.39
CA LYS A 4 -6.34 -20.70 11.56
C LYS A 4 -5.42 -19.92 10.61
N GLU A 5 -4.23 -19.56 11.09
CA GLU A 5 -3.27 -18.74 10.36
C GLU A 5 -2.74 -19.48 9.12
N SER A 6 -2.27 -20.72 9.28
CA SER A 6 -1.79 -21.55 8.17
C SER A 6 -2.89 -21.83 7.13
N LYS A 7 -4.16 -21.91 7.55
CA LYS A 7 -5.29 -22.07 6.61
C LYS A 7 -5.51 -20.79 5.79
N LEU A 8 -5.41 -19.62 6.42
CA LEU A 8 -5.53 -18.33 5.73
C LEU A 8 -4.40 -18.13 4.73
N GLU A 9 -3.16 -18.47 5.11
CA GLU A 9 -2.00 -18.40 4.21
C GLU A 9 -2.16 -19.34 3.01
N ALA A 10 -2.59 -20.58 3.22
CA ALA A 10 -2.86 -21.52 2.14
C ALA A 10 -3.93 -21.01 1.17
N VAL A 11 -5.01 -20.41 1.70
CA VAL A 11 -6.08 -19.81 0.90
C VAL A 11 -5.56 -18.61 0.10
N LEU A 12 -4.79 -17.73 0.73
CA LEU A 12 -4.18 -16.57 0.09
C LEU A 12 -3.25 -16.99 -1.05
N LEU A 13 -2.34 -17.92 -0.78
CA LEU A 13 -1.37 -18.42 -1.77
C LEU A 13 -2.10 -19.03 -2.98
N SER A 14 -3.18 -19.77 -2.72
CA SER A 14 -3.98 -20.35 -3.80
C SER A 14 -4.62 -19.27 -4.69
N TYR A 15 -5.09 -18.15 -4.13
CA TYR A 15 -5.65 -17.04 -4.93
C TYR A 15 -4.55 -16.32 -5.72
N LEU A 16 -3.39 -16.07 -5.11
CA LEU A 16 -2.26 -15.42 -5.77
C LEU A 16 -1.74 -16.23 -6.96
N ARG A 17 -1.62 -17.56 -6.82
CA ARG A 17 -1.20 -18.45 -7.92
C ARG A 17 -2.32 -18.81 -8.87
N ASN A 18 -3.56 -18.47 -8.54
CA ASN A 18 -4.78 -18.88 -9.24
C ASN A 18 -4.86 -20.40 -9.53
N ASN A 19 -4.29 -21.23 -8.65
CA ASN A 19 -4.22 -22.68 -8.82
C ASN A 19 -4.40 -23.38 -7.47
N VAL A 20 -5.51 -24.10 -7.28
CA VAL A 20 -5.78 -24.83 -6.01
C VAL A 20 -4.97 -26.10 -5.94
N ASP A 21 -4.89 -26.84 -7.04
CA ASP A 21 -4.37 -28.21 -7.05
C ASP A 21 -2.86 -28.23 -6.84
N GLU A 22 -2.16 -27.29 -7.46
CA GLU A 22 -0.72 -27.10 -7.24
C GLU A 22 -0.42 -26.71 -5.78
N VAL A 23 -1.16 -25.74 -5.23
CA VAL A 23 -0.95 -25.30 -3.84
C VAL A 23 -1.31 -26.41 -2.84
N ALA A 24 -2.35 -27.19 -3.11
CA ALA A 24 -2.72 -28.33 -2.28
C ALA A 24 -1.63 -29.42 -2.32
N SER A 25 -1.08 -29.71 -3.51
CA SER A 25 0.04 -30.63 -3.71
C SER A 25 1.29 -30.18 -2.95
N ASP A 26 1.68 -28.91 -3.06
CA ASP A 26 2.83 -28.33 -2.35
C ASP A 26 2.67 -28.45 -0.83
N LEU A 27 1.47 -28.19 -0.33
CA LEU A 27 1.13 -28.26 1.09
C LEU A 27 0.86 -29.70 1.57
N LYS A 28 0.91 -30.69 0.68
CA LYS A 28 0.60 -32.10 0.95
C LYS A 28 -0.77 -32.29 1.61
N ILE A 29 -1.75 -31.52 1.15
CA ILE A 29 -3.15 -31.62 1.55
C ILE A 29 -4.00 -32.01 0.36
N ASP A 30 -5.20 -32.50 0.65
CA ASP A 30 -6.19 -32.78 -0.38
C ASP A 30 -6.76 -31.48 -0.99
N SER A 31 -6.89 -31.41 -2.32
CA SER A 31 -7.44 -30.23 -3.00
C SER A 31 -8.84 -29.86 -2.48
N ALA A 32 -9.70 -30.84 -2.19
CA ALA A 32 -11.03 -30.56 -1.66
C ALA A 32 -10.97 -29.97 -0.23
N GLN A 33 -9.93 -30.28 0.54
CA GLN A 33 -9.66 -29.59 1.80
C GLN A 33 -9.35 -28.10 1.58
N LEU A 34 -8.51 -27.76 0.60
CA LEU A 34 -8.18 -26.37 0.28
C LEU A 34 -9.38 -25.61 -0.31
N TYR A 35 -10.21 -26.25 -1.14
CA TYR A 35 -11.48 -25.68 -1.60
C TYR A 35 -12.44 -25.35 -0.44
N ARG A 36 -12.53 -26.22 0.57
CA ARG A 36 -13.32 -25.94 1.79
C ARG A 36 -12.77 -24.74 2.54
N TRP A 37 -11.45 -24.61 2.65
CA TRP A 37 -10.84 -23.43 3.28
C TRP A 37 -11.08 -22.16 2.47
N ARG A 38 -11.02 -22.20 1.14
CA ARG A 38 -11.38 -21.06 0.29
C ARG A 38 -12.80 -20.59 0.55
N LYS A 39 -13.77 -21.51 0.65
CA LYS A 39 -15.16 -21.17 0.97
C LYS A 39 -15.30 -20.57 2.37
N ALA A 40 -14.55 -21.09 3.34
CA ALA A 40 -14.66 -20.64 4.74
C ALA A 40 -13.93 -19.32 5.02
N TYR A 41 -12.83 -19.03 4.32
CA TYR A 41 -11.93 -17.93 4.65
C TYR A 41 -11.66 -16.95 3.50
N GLY A 42 -12.15 -17.25 2.29
CA GLY A 42 -11.91 -16.44 1.10
C GLY A 42 -12.50 -15.03 1.18
N ASP A 43 -13.54 -14.84 1.99
CA ASP A 43 -14.17 -13.55 2.25
C ASP A 43 -13.62 -12.80 3.46
N SER A 44 -12.59 -13.34 4.14
CA SER A 44 -12.00 -12.63 5.26
C SER A 44 -11.32 -11.34 4.80
N ASP A 45 -11.35 -10.30 5.63
CA ASP A 45 -10.77 -8.98 5.33
C ASP A 45 -9.32 -9.08 4.87
N ARG A 46 -8.56 -10.01 5.46
CA ARG A 46 -7.19 -10.30 5.04
C ARG A 46 -7.12 -10.79 3.61
N ILE A 47 -7.91 -11.80 3.23
CA ILE A 47 -7.89 -12.31 1.85
C ILE A 47 -8.36 -11.22 0.89
N ARG A 48 -9.44 -10.51 1.21
CA ARG A 48 -9.95 -9.39 0.41
C ARG A 48 -8.89 -8.30 0.22
N PHE A 49 -8.17 -7.92 1.27
CA PHE A 49 -7.06 -6.99 1.15
C PHE A 49 -6.03 -7.48 0.12
N PHE A 50 -5.58 -8.73 0.17
CA PHE A 50 -4.56 -9.21 -0.76
C PHE A 50 -5.07 -9.56 -2.17
N THR A 51 -6.37 -9.84 -2.35
CA THR A 51 -6.94 -10.21 -3.65
C THR A 51 -7.64 -9.05 -4.37
N GLN A 52 -8.16 -8.07 -3.63
CA GLN A 52 -8.85 -6.89 -4.18
C GLN A 52 -7.93 -5.68 -4.35
N ASN A 53 -6.75 -5.64 -3.72
CA ASN A 53 -5.73 -4.61 -3.99
C ASN A 53 -4.95 -4.86 -5.30
N LYS A 54 -5.64 -5.30 -6.35
CA LYS A 54 -5.33 -4.77 -7.68
C LYS A 54 -6.02 -3.41 -7.73
N LEU A 55 -5.47 -2.40 -7.05
CA LEU A 55 -5.65 -1.05 -7.57
C LEU A 55 -5.19 -1.15 -9.02
N ASP A 56 -6.07 -0.80 -9.95
CA ASP A 56 -5.71 -0.86 -11.36
C ASP A 56 -4.42 -0.07 -11.53
N GLN A 57 -3.53 -0.52 -12.41
CA GLN A 57 -2.22 0.13 -12.57
C GLN A 57 -2.40 1.65 -12.80
N ASP A 58 -3.47 2.01 -13.50
CA ASP A 58 -3.93 3.37 -13.76
C ASP A 58 -4.28 4.17 -12.48
N ASP A 59 -4.93 3.54 -11.48
CA ASP A 59 -5.24 4.20 -10.21
C ASP A 59 -3.98 4.45 -9.37
N LEU A 60 -3.02 3.52 -9.41
CA LEU A 60 -1.73 3.67 -8.75
C LEU A 60 -0.86 4.74 -9.43
N GLU A 61 -0.87 4.80 -10.75
CA GLU A 61 -0.19 5.83 -11.53
C GLU A 61 -0.81 7.21 -11.30
N TYR A 62 -2.14 7.31 -11.28
CA TYR A 62 -2.85 8.55 -10.97
C TYR A 62 -2.52 9.06 -9.56
N GLN A 63 -2.56 8.18 -8.55
CA GLN A 63 -2.20 8.56 -7.18
C GLN A 63 -0.73 8.96 -7.08
N ASN A 64 0.18 8.26 -7.76
CA ASN A 64 1.60 8.65 -7.82
C ASN A 64 1.80 10.03 -8.46
N ALA A 65 1.16 10.30 -9.59
CA ALA A 65 1.24 11.57 -10.27
C ALA A 65 0.73 12.70 -9.36
N ARG A 66 -0.41 12.47 -8.69
CA ARG A 66 -0.98 13.44 -7.74
C ARG A 66 -0.05 13.71 -6.56
N LEU A 67 0.55 12.67 -5.98
CA LEU A 67 1.49 12.81 -4.87
C LEU A 67 2.76 13.57 -5.27
N ARG A 68 3.30 13.30 -6.47
CA ARG A 68 4.46 14.04 -7.00
C ARG A 68 4.16 15.53 -7.16
N ILE A 69 2.98 15.89 -7.65
CA ILE A 69 2.55 17.30 -7.76
C ILE A 69 2.50 17.94 -6.36
N LEU A 70 1.85 17.29 -5.40
CA LEU A 70 1.73 17.82 -4.04
C LEU A 70 3.09 18.01 -3.35
N ILE A 71 4.03 17.09 -3.58
CA ILE A 71 5.40 17.22 -3.08
C ILE A 71 6.08 18.44 -3.72
N GLN A 72 5.99 18.58 -5.04
CA GLN A 72 6.61 19.70 -5.75
C GLN A 72 6.04 21.04 -5.29
N ASP A 73 4.72 21.14 -5.11
CA ASP A 73 4.07 22.36 -4.62
C ASP A 73 4.55 22.72 -3.22
N ALA A 74 4.65 21.75 -2.31
CA ALA A 74 5.16 21.95 -0.96
C ALA A 74 6.65 22.36 -0.95
N GLU A 75 7.46 21.80 -1.85
CA GLU A 75 8.87 22.21 -2.00
C GLU A 75 8.99 23.63 -2.54
N ASN A 76 8.17 24.01 -3.52
CA ASN A 76 8.14 25.36 -4.07
C ASN A 76 7.72 26.39 -3.02
N GLU A 77 6.68 26.09 -2.24
CA GLU A 77 6.22 26.96 -1.15
C GLU A 77 7.31 27.12 -0.09
N ARG A 78 7.96 26.02 0.32
CA ARG A 78 9.09 26.06 1.26
C ARG A 78 10.21 26.96 0.74
N ASP A 79 10.56 26.85 -0.54
CA ASP A 79 11.68 27.59 -1.12
C ASP A 79 11.36 29.08 -1.30
N MET A 80 10.13 29.43 -1.65
CA MET A 80 9.66 30.83 -1.63
C MET A 80 9.71 31.42 -0.22
N LEU A 81 9.24 30.68 0.79
CA LEU A 81 9.29 31.15 2.17
C LEU A 81 10.74 31.34 2.66
N ARG A 82 11.66 30.46 2.27
CA ARG A 82 13.10 30.61 2.58
C ARG A 82 13.69 31.85 1.91
N GLN A 83 13.42 32.06 0.63
CA GLN A 83 13.91 33.25 -0.09
C GLN A 83 13.41 34.54 0.57
N LEU A 84 12.16 34.56 1.05
CA LEU A 84 11.63 35.70 1.81
C LEU A 84 12.40 35.91 3.12
N ILE A 85 12.62 34.86 3.90
CA ILE A 85 13.41 34.93 5.14
C ILE A 85 14.83 35.44 4.86
N ASP A 86 15.49 34.92 3.84
CA ASP A 86 16.85 35.30 3.46
C ASP A 86 16.88 36.79 3.03
N SER A 87 15.91 37.23 2.20
CA SER A 87 15.81 38.65 1.80
C SER A 87 15.56 39.60 2.97
N MET A 88 14.71 39.20 3.93
CA MET A 88 14.47 39.98 5.16
C MET A 88 15.69 40.00 6.09
N SER A 89 16.54 38.97 6.02
CA SER A 89 17.78 38.88 6.80
C SER A 89 18.91 39.71 6.16
N GLU A 90 18.98 39.74 4.83
CA GLU A 90 19.94 40.55 4.07
C GLU A 90 19.63 42.06 4.13
N ASP A 91 18.36 42.45 4.11
CA ASP A 91 17.92 43.85 4.22
C ASP A 91 18.07 44.45 5.65
N GLY A 92 18.58 43.69 6.61
CA GLY A 92 18.94 44.19 7.93
C GLY A 92 17.77 44.81 8.69
N TYR A 93 16.69 44.04 8.91
CA TYR A 93 15.64 44.45 9.84
C TYR A 93 16.17 44.40 11.28
N SER A 94 16.73 45.51 11.75
CA SER A 94 16.97 45.75 13.19
C SER A 94 15.68 46.32 13.81
N PRO A 95 14.97 45.59 14.70
CA PRO A 95 13.77 46.12 15.34
C PRO A 95 14.08 47.14 16.46
N GLU A 96 15.33 47.53 16.66
CA GLU A 96 15.72 48.48 17.70
C GLU A 96 15.93 49.86 17.11
N ASN A 97 14.88 50.68 17.16
CA ASN A 97 14.92 52.10 17.54
C ASN A 97 13.47 52.63 17.64
N LYS A 98 12.97 52.70 18.88
CA LYS A 98 11.88 53.58 19.31
C LYS A 98 12.45 54.69 20.17
#